data_AF-A0A497GS89-F1
#
_entry.id   AF-A0A497GS89-F1
#
_cell.length_a   1.000
_cell.length_b   1.000
_cell.length_c   1.000
_cell.angle_alpha   90.00
_cell.angle_beta   90.00
_cell.angle_gamma   90.00
#
_symmetry.space_group_name_H-M   'P 1'
#
loop_
_entity.id
_entity.type
_entity.pdbx_description
1 polymer ?
#
loop_
_entity_poly.entity_id
_entity_poly.type
_entity_poly.pdbx_seq_one_letter_code
_entity_poly.pdbx_strand_id
1 'polypeptide(L)'
;MDELHRISKNNLMVSLSYTGLVERIALAYELMEMSVNMLSSTSYPYFYIRVKAFALNEIKLAIFHLLSGFYIEYYRTLRHILETFIQAYFLETTVEEEPQRKMKAILKELSRMRRRGRSFDLKMISSLSALSKPERRRVLRLYRRLTEYQHPSIAQMVNERIHTLASFSFSLEQYSKGVDLLLEVLDVGLSLLCSLDDTIRKALCSYEELLKALDMKFTLRKLS
;
A
#
# COMPACT_ATOMS: atom_id res chain seq x y z
N MET A 1 19.19 -12.76 -2.23
CA MET A 1 18.21 -13.88 -2.28
C MET A 1 18.31 -14.78 -1.04
N ASP A 2 19.50 -15.10 -0.53
CA ASP A 2 19.66 -16.06 0.59
C ASP A 2 19.26 -15.55 2.00
N GLU A 3 19.32 -14.24 2.27
CA GLU A 3 18.97 -13.71 3.60
C GLU A 3 17.46 -13.70 3.87
N LEU A 4 16.65 -13.23 2.92
CA LEU A 4 15.18 -13.23 3.01
C LEU A 4 14.61 -14.66 3.15
N HIS A 5 15.21 -15.64 2.46
CA HIS A 5 14.77 -17.04 2.54
C HIS A 5 15.12 -17.68 3.89
N ARG A 6 16.28 -17.32 4.48
CA ARG A 6 16.66 -17.75 5.84
C ARG A 6 15.75 -17.17 6.93
N ILE A 7 15.35 -15.90 6.79
CA ILE A 7 14.42 -15.26 7.73
C ILE A 7 13.02 -15.92 7.68
N SER A 8 12.59 -16.39 6.50
CA SER A 8 11.25 -16.96 6.30
C SER A 8 10.98 -18.28 7.05
N LYS A 9 12.02 -19.10 7.29
CA LYS A 9 11.82 -20.50 7.71
C LYS A 9 11.71 -20.73 9.22
N ASN A 10 12.28 -19.84 10.05
CA ASN A 10 12.41 -20.13 11.49
C ASN A 10 11.64 -19.21 12.45
N ASN A 11 11.17 -18.02 12.04
CA ASN A 11 10.63 -17.02 13.00
C ASN A 11 9.25 -16.43 12.68
N LEU A 12 8.69 -16.61 11.48
CA LEU A 12 7.42 -15.95 11.10
C LEU A 12 6.17 -16.58 11.71
N MET A 13 6.29 -17.76 12.33
CA MET A 13 5.20 -18.35 13.09
C MET A 13 5.21 -17.85 14.54
N VAL A 14 4.27 -16.95 14.82
CA VAL A 14 3.63 -16.80 16.15
C VAL A 14 4.44 -16.03 17.19
N SER A 15 4.81 -14.78 16.91
CA SER A 15 4.79 -13.82 18.01
C SER A 15 4.02 -12.56 17.62
N LEU A 16 2.88 -12.34 18.30
CA LEU A 16 2.28 -11.02 18.46
C LEU A 16 3.16 -10.09 19.32
N SER A 17 4.44 -10.44 19.50
CA SER A 17 5.41 -9.62 20.17
C SER A 17 5.71 -8.41 19.30
N TYR A 18 6.15 -7.33 19.96
CA TYR A 18 6.60 -6.14 19.26
C TYR A 18 7.69 -6.46 18.21
N THR A 19 8.65 -7.33 18.53
CA THR A 19 9.72 -7.73 17.62
C THR A 19 9.19 -8.44 16.37
N GLY A 20 8.26 -9.39 16.53
CA GLY A 20 7.67 -10.09 15.39
C GLY A 20 6.87 -9.16 14.47
N LEU A 21 6.20 -8.16 15.04
CA LEU A 21 5.47 -7.14 14.28
C LEU A 21 6.42 -6.23 13.50
N VAL A 22 7.56 -5.83 14.08
CA VAL A 22 8.62 -5.06 13.39
C VAL A 22 9.20 -5.86 12.22
N GLU A 23 9.46 -7.16 12.41
CA GLU A 23 9.95 -8.04 11.34
C GLU A 23 8.95 -8.12 10.17
N ARG A 24 7.65 -8.25 10.45
CA ARG A 24 6.60 -8.26 9.40
C ARG A 24 6.61 -6.96 8.59
N ILE A 25 6.76 -5.81 9.24
CA ILE A 25 6.86 -4.50 8.56
C ILE A 25 8.09 -4.47 7.64
N ALA A 26 9.25 -4.86 8.15
CA ALA A 26 10.51 -4.83 7.40
C ALA A 26 10.43 -5.70 6.14
N LEU A 27 9.96 -6.94 6.29
CA LEU A 27 9.81 -7.88 5.18
C LEU A 27 8.82 -7.38 4.11
N ALA A 28 7.70 -6.80 4.53
CA ALA A 28 6.73 -6.25 3.60
C ALA A 28 7.26 -5.01 2.86
N TYR A 29 8.02 -4.14 3.55
CA TYR A 29 8.69 -3.01 2.92
C TYR A 29 9.74 -3.47 1.90
N GLU A 30 10.59 -4.43 2.25
CA GLU A 30 11.62 -4.99 1.36
C GLU A 30 11.00 -5.62 0.11
N LEU A 31 9.92 -6.40 0.27
CA LEU A 31 9.18 -6.97 -0.87
C LEU A 31 8.62 -5.88 -1.79
N MET A 32 8.05 -4.81 -1.22
CA MET A 32 7.54 -3.68 -2.00
C MET A 32 8.67 -2.96 -2.75
N GLU A 33 9.76 -2.64 -2.07
CA GLU A 33 10.91 -1.95 -2.66
C GLU A 33 11.56 -2.78 -3.78
N MET A 34 11.77 -4.08 -3.55
CA MET A 34 12.25 -5.02 -4.57
C MET A 34 11.33 -5.01 -5.80
N SER A 35 10.02 -5.17 -5.59
CA SER A 35 9.04 -5.24 -6.68
C SER A 35 9.01 -3.95 -7.51
N VAL A 36 9.10 -2.80 -6.86
CA VAL A 36 9.15 -1.49 -7.53
C VAL A 36 10.44 -1.30 -8.31
N ASN A 37 11.57 -1.81 -7.81
CA ASN A 37 12.86 -1.74 -8.50
C ASN A 37 12.92 -2.65 -9.74
N MET A 38 12.08 -3.69 -9.80
CA MET A 38 11.94 -4.55 -10.97
C MET A 38 11.03 -3.95 -12.05
N LEU A 39 10.19 -2.96 -11.71
CA LEU A 39 9.25 -2.37 -12.66
C LEU A 39 10.00 -1.60 -13.75
N SER A 40 9.65 -1.88 -15.01
CA SER A 40 10.19 -1.16 -16.16
C SER A 40 9.79 0.32 -16.13
N SER A 41 10.78 1.21 -15.91
CA SER A 41 10.58 2.67 -15.94
C SER A 41 10.24 3.21 -17.33
N THR A 42 10.47 2.43 -18.39
CA THR A 42 10.13 2.79 -19.77
C THR A 42 8.72 2.37 -20.15
N SER A 43 8.24 1.21 -19.65
CA SER A 43 6.91 0.68 -19.96
C SER A 43 5.82 1.29 -19.08
N TYR A 44 6.16 1.58 -17.81
CA TYR A 44 5.23 2.11 -16.81
C TYR A 44 5.79 3.37 -16.13
N PRO A 45 6.14 4.42 -16.88
CA PRO A 45 6.92 5.54 -16.38
C PRO A 45 6.21 6.31 -15.26
N TYR A 46 4.90 6.46 -15.33
CA TYR A 46 4.16 7.21 -14.32
C TYR A 46 3.97 6.39 -13.05
N PHE A 47 3.61 5.12 -13.17
CA PHE A 47 3.53 4.22 -12.03
C PHE A 47 4.88 4.13 -11.30
N TYR A 48 5.96 3.90 -12.05
CA TYR A 48 7.32 3.83 -11.50
C TYR A 48 7.68 5.09 -10.71
N ILE A 49 7.51 6.29 -11.30
CA ILE A 49 7.83 7.56 -10.61
C ILE A 49 6.96 7.72 -9.36
N ARG A 50 5.64 7.52 -9.46
CA ARG A 50 4.73 7.73 -8.33
C ARG A 50 4.96 6.76 -7.19
N VAL A 51 5.32 5.51 -7.47
CA VAL A 51 5.55 4.54 -6.40
C VAL A 51 6.97 4.66 -5.86
N LYS A 52 7.98 4.72 -6.73
CA LYS A 52 9.39 4.75 -6.29
C LYS A 52 9.76 6.06 -5.62
N ALA A 53 9.43 7.20 -6.23
CA ALA A 53 9.84 8.50 -5.71
C ALA A 53 8.98 8.97 -4.54
N PHE A 54 7.73 8.48 -4.45
CA PHE A 54 6.76 8.99 -3.48
C PHE A 54 6.26 7.90 -2.52
N ALA A 55 5.56 6.87 -3.02
CA ALA A 55 4.94 5.88 -2.12
C ALA A 55 5.94 5.17 -1.19
N LEU A 56 7.16 4.82 -1.65
CA LEU A 56 8.17 4.21 -0.78
C LEU A 56 8.60 5.13 0.37
N ASN A 57 8.69 6.44 0.14
CA ASN A 57 9.01 7.41 1.18
C ASN A 57 7.83 7.59 2.15
N GLU A 58 6.60 7.63 1.64
CA GLU A 58 5.40 7.68 2.47
C GLU A 58 5.24 6.41 3.32
N ILE A 59 5.63 5.23 2.82
CA ILE A 59 5.63 4.00 3.62
C ILE A 59 6.60 4.12 4.79
N LYS A 60 7.82 4.64 4.57
CA LYS A 60 8.77 4.91 5.67
C LYS A 60 8.17 5.89 6.69
N LEU A 61 7.51 6.94 6.22
CA LEU A 61 6.84 7.90 7.08
C LEU A 61 5.68 7.27 7.86
N ALA A 62 4.89 6.40 7.25
CA ALA A 62 3.85 5.65 7.94
C ALA A 62 4.44 4.74 9.03
N ILE A 63 5.53 4.03 8.73
CA ILE A 63 6.23 3.21 9.73
C ILE A 63 6.70 4.08 10.89
N PHE A 64 7.28 5.26 10.63
CA PHE A 64 7.67 6.21 11.66
C PHE A 64 6.48 6.67 12.51
N HIS A 65 5.36 7.06 11.89
CA HIS A 65 4.14 7.43 12.62
C HIS A 65 3.63 6.30 13.50
N LEU A 66 3.63 5.06 12.99
CA LEU A 66 3.18 3.89 13.73
C LEU A 66 4.07 3.60 14.95
N LEU A 67 5.39 3.61 14.77
CA LEU A 67 6.37 3.41 15.84
C LEU A 67 6.32 4.54 16.89
N SER A 68 5.99 5.75 16.45
CA SER A 68 5.86 6.94 17.31
C SER A 68 4.47 7.10 17.91
N GLY A 69 3.54 6.15 17.70
CA GLY A 69 2.17 6.21 18.22
C GLY A 69 1.30 7.33 17.63
N PHE A 70 1.71 7.94 16.51
CA PHE A 70 0.96 8.98 15.79
C PHE A 70 -0.10 8.33 14.88
N TYR A 71 -1.09 7.68 15.49
CA TYR A 71 -2.04 6.83 14.77
C TYR A 71 -2.93 7.61 13.78
N ILE A 72 -3.31 8.87 14.08
CA ILE A 72 -4.11 9.69 13.15
C ILE A 72 -3.30 9.99 11.89
N GLU A 73 -2.06 10.44 12.07
CA GLU A 73 -1.11 10.72 10.99
C GLU A 73 -0.80 9.44 10.22
N TYR A 74 -0.62 8.33 10.91
CA TYR A 74 -0.43 7.02 10.32
C TYR A 74 -1.57 6.63 9.37
N TYR A 75 -2.83 6.69 9.82
CA TYR A 75 -3.98 6.35 8.96
C TYR A 75 -4.12 7.29 7.76
N ARG A 76 -3.83 8.58 7.95
CA ARG A 76 -3.81 9.57 6.86
C ARG A 76 -2.72 9.25 5.83
N THR A 77 -1.53 8.88 6.28
CA THR A 77 -0.42 8.46 5.41
C THR A 77 -0.77 7.16 4.67
N LEU A 78 -1.33 6.15 5.36
CA LEU A 78 -1.78 4.91 4.72
C LEU A 78 -2.83 5.16 3.62
N ARG A 79 -3.79 6.05 3.87
CA ARG A 79 -4.77 6.46 2.86
C ARG A 79 -4.07 7.03 1.64
N HIS A 80 -3.10 7.91 1.86
CA HIS A 80 -2.39 8.58 0.78
C HIS A 80 -1.54 7.62 -0.06
N ILE A 81 -0.91 6.64 0.59
CA ILE A 81 -0.21 5.53 -0.07
C ILE A 81 -1.19 4.73 -0.94
N LEU A 82 -2.34 4.34 -0.39
CA LEU A 82 -3.37 3.58 -1.12
C LEU A 82 -3.90 4.36 -2.33
N GLU A 83 -4.25 5.64 -2.14
CA GLU A 83 -4.69 6.54 -3.21
C GLU A 83 -3.62 6.66 -4.30
N THR A 84 -2.33 6.74 -3.92
CA THR A 84 -1.22 6.81 -4.87
C THR A 84 -1.11 5.55 -5.71
N PHE A 85 -1.16 4.35 -5.11
CA PHE A 85 -1.13 3.10 -5.86
C PHE A 85 -2.30 2.99 -6.85
N ILE A 86 -3.50 3.30 -6.39
CA ILE A 86 -4.72 3.20 -7.20
C ILE A 86 -4.71 4.23 -8.34
N GLN A 87 -4.38 5.49 -8.06
CA GLN A 87 -4.32 6.54 -9.07
C GLN A 87 -3.23 6.24 -10.10
N ALA A 88 -2.06 5.81 -9.64
CA ALA A 88 -0.95 5.42 -10.51
C ALA A 88 -1.39 4.30 -11.45
N TYR A 89 -1.96 3.22 -10.91
CA TYR A 89 -2.45 2.09 -11.71
C TYR A 89 -3.52 2.53 -12.72
N PHE A 90 -4.52 3.29 -12.23
CA PHE A 90 -5.63 3.74 -13.04
C PHE A 90 -5.16 4.57 -14.24
N LEU A 91 -4.31 5.57 -14.02
CA LEU A 91 -3.82 6.42 -15.11
C LEU A 91 -2.90 5.66 -16.07
N GLU A 92 -2.09 4.75 -15.54
CA GLU A 92 -1.21 3.90 -16.35
C GLU A 92 -1.98 2.92 -17.24
N THR A 93 -3.18 2.48 -16.83
CA THR A 93 -3.96 1.47 -17.58
C THR A 93 -5.09 2.04 -18.41
N THR A 94 -5.55 3.27 -18.14
CA THR A 94 -6.66 3.90 -18.87
C THR A 94 -6.21 4.92 -19.91
N VAL A 95 -4.98 5.42 -19.83
CA VAL A 95 -4.42 6.29 -20.86
C VAL A 95 -3.80 5.42 -21.95
N GLU A 96 -4.58 5.19 -23.01
CA GLU A 96 -4.19 4.41 -24.20
C GLU A 96 -3.33 5.25 -25.14
N GLU A 97 -2.04 5.36 -24.82
CA GLU A 97 -1.04 6.10 -25.61
C GLU A 97 0.27 5.33 -25.67
N GLU A 98 1.03 5.54 -26.75
CA GLU A 98 2.39 5.00 -26.90
C GLU A 98 3.28 5.39 -25.71
N PRO A 99 4.18 4.52 -25.22
CA PRO A 99 4.99 4.77 -24.02
C PRO A 99 5.70 6.14 -24.01
N GLN A 100 6.19 6.58 -25.17
CA GLN A 100 6.89 7.86 -25.37
C GLN A 100 5.98 9.09 -25.15
N ARG A 101 4.68 8.96 -25.40
CA ARG A 101 3.66 10.03 -25.27
C ARG A 101 2.81 9.87 -24.01
N LYS A 102 2.80 8.69 -23.42
CA LYS A 102 1.97 8.31 -22.27
C LYS A 102 2.14 9.25 -21.09
N MET A 103 3.37 9.58 -20.71
CA MET A 103 3.64 10.52 -19.61
C MET A 103 2.99 11.90 -19.88
N LYS A 104 3.11 12.42 -21.11
CA LYS A 104 2.52 13.71 -21.49
C LYS A 104 0.99 13.68 -21.40
N ALA A 105 0.37 12.59 -21.85
CA ALA A 105 -1.08 12.41 -21.78
C ALA A 105 -1.56 12.29 -20.31
N ILE A 106 -0.84 11.54 -19.48
CA ILE A 106 -1.12 11.44 -18.04
C ILE A 106 -1.01 12.82 -17.37
N LEU A 107 0.04 13.60 -17.65
CA LEU A 107 0.18 14.95 -17.10
C LEU A 107 -0.96 15.89 -17.53
N LYS A 108 -1.48 15.73 -18.74
CA LYS A 108 -2.67 16.46 -19.21
C LYS A 108 -3.91 16.05 -18.42
N GLU A 109 -4.09 14.78 -18.13
CA GLU A 109 -5.22 14.30 -17.32
C GLU A 109 -5.10 14.76 -15.85
N LEU A 110 -3.91 14.69 -15.26
CA LEU A 110 -3.65 15.26 -13.94
C LEU A 110 -3.95 16.76 -13.88
N SER A 111 -3.62 17.49 -14.94
CA SER A 111 -3.96 18.92 -15.03
C SER A 111 -5.47 19.15 -15.07
N ARG A 112 -6.24 18.30 -15.78
CA ARG A 112 -7.70 18.34 -15.79
C ARG A 112 -8.29 18.00 -14.42
N MET A 113 -7.77 16.96 -13.78
CA MET A 113 -8.14 16.55 -12.43
C MET A 113 -7.91 17.70 -11.42
N ARG A 114 -6.73 18.32 -11.45
CA ARG A 114 -6.40 19.50 -10.62
C ARG A 114 -7.38 20.65 -10.84
N ARG A 115 -7.72 20.98 -12.09
CA ARG A 115 -8.72 22.03 -12.41
C ARG A 115 -10.11 21.72 -11.86
N ARG A 116 -10.45 20.43 -11.69
CA ARG A 116 -11.69 19.97 -11.05
C ARG A 116 -11.61 19.92 -9.53
N GLY A 117 -10.47 20.30 -8.94
CA GLY A 117 -10.25 20.25 -7.48
C GLY A 117 -10.20 18.83 -6.91
N ARG A 118 -9.84 17.83 -7.72
CA ARG A 118 -9.78 16.43 -7.28
C ARG A 118 -8.47 15.78 -7.71
N SER A 119 -7.77 15.14 -6.78
CA SER A 119 -6.60 14.29 -7.07
C SER A 119 -6.95 12.80 -7.06
N PHE A 120 -8.08 12.41 -6.48
CA PHE A 120 -8.54 11.03 -6.40
C PHE A 120 -10.06 10.96 -6.55
N ASP A 121 -10.58 9.89 -7.15
CA ASP A 121 -12.01 9.62 -7.23
C ASP A 121 -12.27 8.16 -6.84
N LEU A 122 -13.28 7.90 -6.03
CA LEU A 122 -13.72 6.55 -5.66
C LEU A 122 -13.99 5.67 -6.89
N LYS A 123 -14.39 6.28 -8.01
CA LYS A 123 -14.56 5.59 -9.30
C LYS A 123 -13.28 4.90 -9.76
N MET A 124 -12.11 5.42 -9.41
CA MET A 124 -10.82 4.79 -9.73
C MET A 124 -10.72 3.39 -9.12
N ILE A 125 -11.22 3.19 -7.89
CA ILE A 125 -11.30 1.85 -7.26
C ILE A 125 -12.21 0.94 -8.06
N SER A 126 -13.37 1.45 -8.50
CA SER A 126 -14.30 0.67 -9.31
C SER A 126 -13.75 0.33 -10.70
N SER A 127 -12.79 1.09 -11.21
CA SER A 127 -12.18 0.90 -12.52
C SER A 127 -10.89 0.07 -12.51
N LEU A 128 -10.49 -0.48 -11.34
CA LEU A 128 -9.34 -1.38 -11.25
C LEU A 128 -9.63 -2.70 -11.99
N SER A 129 -9.26 -2.78 -13.26
CA SER A 129 -9.44 -3.94 -14.13
C SER A 129 -8.68 -5.17 -13.63
N ALA A 130 -7.52 -4.95 -12.99
CA ALA A 130 -6.77 -5.99 -12.29
C ALA A 130 -7.57 -6.73 -11.20
N LEU A 131 -8.59 -6.10 -10.61
CA LEU A 131 -9.27 -6.60 -9.43
C LEU A 131 -10.68 -7.11 -9.75
N SER A 132 -11.00 -8.29 -9.24
CA SER A 132 -12.34 -8.84 -9.28
C SER A 132 -13.34 -7.95 -8.52
N LYS A 133 -14.65 -8.10 -8.78
CA LYS A 133 -15.69 -7.33 -8.08
C LYS A 133 -15.65 -7.51 -6.54
N PRO A 134 -15.39 -8.70 -5.97
CA PRO A 134 -15.17 -8.85 -4.53
C PRO A 134 -13.93 -8.10 -4.03
N GLU A 135 -12.83 -8.11 -4.78
CA GLU A 135 -11.58 -7.42 -4.42
C GLU A 135 -11.76 -5.90 -4.42
N ARG A 136 -12.37 -5.33 -5.46
CA ARG A 136 -12.71 -3.90 -5.50
C ARG A 136 -13.59 -3.48 -4.31
N ARG A 137 -14.54 -4.33 -3.89
CA ARG A 137 -15.34 -4.08 -2.68
C ARG A 137 -14.48 -4.08 -1.40
N ARG A 138 -13.48 -4.96 -1.31
CA ARG A 138 -12.56 -4.99 -0.17
C ARG A 138 -11.66 -3.75 -0.14
N VAL A 139 -11.11 -3.34 -1.28
CA VAL A 139 -10.34 -2.09 -1.41
C VAL A 139 -11.20 -0.87 -1.04
N LEU A 140 -12.47 -0.84 -1.44
CA LEU A 140 -13.39 0.23 -1.06
C LEU A 140 -13.65 0.27 0.46
N ARG A 141 -13.77 -0.88 1.12
CA ARG A 141 -13.91 -0.95 2.58
C ARG A 141 -12.65 -0.48 3.30
N LEU A 142 -11.48 -0.90 2.82
CA LEU A 142 -10.18 -0.42 3.32
C LEU A 142 -10.09 1.09 3.19
N TYR A 143 -10.41 1.65 2.02
CA TYR A 143 -10.43 3.09 1.79
C TYR A 143 -11.33 3.83 2.78
N ARG A 144 -12.57 3.35 2.97
CA ARG A 144 -13.53 3.96 3.91
C ARG A 144 -12.99 3.97 5.34
N ARG A 145 -12.44 2.84 5.79
CA ARG A 145 -11.82 2.73 7.11
C ARG A 145 -10.68 3.74 7.29
N LEU A 146 -9.84 3.94 6.26
CA LEU A 146 -8.76 4.93 6.33
C LEU A 146 -9.27 6.38 6.26
N THR A 147 -10.40 6.66 5.59
CA THR A 147 -11.00 8.00 5.53
C THR A 147 -11.68 8.44 6.82
N GLU A 148 -12.10 7.51 7.68
CA GLU A 148 -12.69 7.83 8.99
C GLU A 148 -11.76 8.70 9.84
N TYR A 149 -10.44 8.63 9.62
CA TYR A 149 -9.43 9.38 10.36
C TYR A 149 -9.00 10.70 9.68
N GLN A 150 -9.74 11.16 8.66
CA GLN A 150 -9.45 12.42 7.96
C GLN A 150 -9.72 13.64 8.86
N HIS A 151 -10.84 13.63 9.57
CA HIS A 151 -11.19 14.62 10.59
C HIS A 151 -11.45 13.85 11.87
N PRO A 152 -10.54 13.86 12.86
CA PRO A 152 -10.80 13.18 14.12
C PRO A 152 -12.09 13.76 14.71
N SER A 153 -13.16 12.97 14.69
CA SER A 153 -14.38 13.37 15.37
C SER A 153 -14.10 13.38 16.88
N ILE A 154 -14.81 14.22 17.63
CA ILE A 154 -14.74 14.22 19.09
C ILE A 154 -15.01 12.79 19.63
N ALA A 155 -15.89 12.04 18.98
CA ALA A 155 -16.16 10.65 19.32
C ALA A 155 -14.94 9.72 19.14
N GLN A 156 -14.11 9.91 18.11
CA GLN A 156 -12.86 9.13 17.94
C GLN A 156 -11.79 9.53 18.95
N MET A 157 -11.71 10.82 19.30
CA MET A 157 -10.80 11.29 20.35
C MET A 157 -11.20 10.79 21.74
N VAL A 158 -12.50 10.64 22.00
CA VAL A 158 -13.05 10.24 23.31
C VAL A 158 -13.20 8.72 23.47
N ASN A 159 -13.63 7.98 22.44
CA ASN A 159 -13.97 6.55 22.56
C ASN A 159 -12.80 5.59 22.31
N GLU A 160 -11.83 5.95 21.47
CA GLU A 160 -10.77 5.02 21.07
C GLU A 160 -9.46 5.20 21.84
N ARG A 161 -9.40 6.15 22.80
CA ARG A 161 -8.15 6.60 23.44
C ARG A 161 -7.06 6.84 22.38
N ILE A 162 -7.42 7.42 21.23
CA ILE A 162 -6.43 7.74 20.20
C ILE A 162 -5.53 8.82 20.77
N HIS A 163 -4.34 8.39 21.18
CA HIS A 163 -3.41 9.25 21.86
C HIS A 163 -2.91 10.32 20.91
N THR A 164 -3.43 11.53 21.03
CA THR A 164 -2.66 12.72 20.64
C THR A 164 -1.47 12.85 21.60
N LEU A 165 -0.41 13.57 21.20
CA LEU A 165 0.85 13.76 21.93
C LEU A 165 0.71 13.92 23.46
N ALA A 166 -0.40 14.49 23.93
CA ALA A 166 -0.72 14.72 25.34
C ALA A 166 -1.01 13.45 26.17
N SER A 167 -1.16 12.26 25.57
CA SER A 167 -1.61 11.06 26.30
C SER A 167 -0.86 9.77 25.95
N PHE A 168 0.34 9.86 25.36
CA PHE A 168 1.12 8.72 24.87
C PHE A 168 1.10 7.52 25.85
N SER A 169 0.30 6.51 25.53
CA SER A 169 0.38 5.18 26.13
C SER A 169 0.51 4.19 24.99
N PHE A 170 1.68 3.57 24.87
CA PHE A 170 1.90 2.54 23.87
C PHE A 170 0.89 1.41 24.07
N SER A 171 0.16 1.06 23.02
CA SER A 171 -0.78 -0.06 23.01
C SER A 171 -0.34 -1.07 21.95
N LEU A 172 0.07 -2.26 22.40
CA LEU A 172 0.45 -3.37 21.51
C LEU A 172 -0.71 -3.77 20.59
N GLU A 173 -1.95 -3.66 21.07
CA GLU A 173 -3.15 -3.92 20.28
C GLU A 173 -3.28 -2.93 19.12
N GLN A 174 -3.14 -1.63 19.39
CA GLN A 174 -3.21 -0.60 18.35
C GLN A 174 -2.05 -0.70 17.37
N TYR A 175 -0.86 -1.01 17.88
CA TYR A 175 0.31 -1.27 17.05
C TYR A 175 0.07 -2.46 16.10
N SER A 176 -0.42 -3.59 16.62
CA SER A 176 -0.77 -4.77 15.80
C SER A 176 -1.82 -4.46 14.74
N LYS A 177 -2.91 -3.76 15.10
CA LYS A 177 -3.94 -3.32 14.15
C LYS A 177 -3.37 -2.42 13.06
N GLY A 178 -2.42 -1.55 13.43
CA GLY A 178 -1.66 -0.74 12.49
C GLY A 178 -0.89 -1.62 11.51
N VAL A 179 -0.04 -2.52 12.01
CA VAL A 179 0.73 -3.45 11.15
C VAL A 179 -0.16 -4.16 10.13
N ASP A 180 -1.28 -4.75 10.57
CA ASP A 180 -2.18 -5.45 9.66
C ASP A 180 -2.78 -4.54 8.57
N LEU A 181 -3.05 -3.27 8.90
CA LEU A 181 -3.51 -2.28 7.92
C LEU A 181 -2.43 -1.85 6.94
N LEU A 182 -1.18 -1.66 7.38
CA LEU A 182 -0.06 -1.43 6.46
C LEU A 182 0.08 -2.59 5.50
N LEU A 183 0.08 -3.83 6.01
CA LEU A 183 0.19 -5.02 5.18
C LEU A 183 -0.94 -5.11 4.16
N GLU A 184 -2.18 -4.81 4.53
CA GLU A 184 -3.31 -4.82 3.60
C GLU A 184 -3.16 -3.73 2.51
N VAL A 185 -2.64 -2.54 2.83
CA VAL A 185 -2.35 -1.48 1.84
C VAL A 185 -1.23 -1.89 0.90
N LEU A 186 -0.15 -2.47 1.42
CA LEU A 186 0.97 -2.96 0.62
C LEU A 186 0.57 -4.14 -0.28
N ASP A 187 -0.30 -5.03 0.20
CA ASP A 187 -0.85 -6.15 -0.56
C ASP A 187 -1.65 -5.66 -1.77
N VAL A 188 -2.46 -4.61 -1.62
CA VAL A 188 -3.13 -3.97 -2.76
C VAL A 188 -2.11 -3.45 -3.76
N GLY A 189 -1.10 -2.71 -3.30
CA GLY A 189 -0.04 -2.16 -4.15
C GLY A 189 0.75 -3.23 -4.93
N LEU A 190 1.16 -4.30 -4.25
CA LEU A 190 1.85 -5.44 -4.85
C LEU A 190 0.97 -6.13 -5.89
N SER A 191 -0.31 -6.37 -5.59
CA SER A 191 -1.21 -7.00 -6.56
C SER A 191 -1.38 -6.16 -7.85
N LEU A 192 -1.37 -4.83 -7.73
CA LEU A 192 -1.43 -3.92 -8.87
C LEU A 192 -0.11 -3.96 -9.67
N LEU A 193 1.04 -4.02 -9.01
CA LEU A 193 2.35 -4.24 -9.64
C LEU A 193 2.40 -5.56 -10.42
N CYS A 194 1.97 -6.67 -9.82
CA CYS A 194 1.88 -7.98 -10.50
C CYS A 194 0.99 -7.94 -11.74
N SER A 195 -0.04 -7.09 -11.71
CA SER A 195 -0.98 -6.95 -12.82
C SER A 195 -0.45 -6.05 -13.95
N LEU A 196 0.57 -5.24 -13.69
CA LEU A 196 1.25 -4.43 -14.70
C LEU A 196 2.39 -5.22 -15.36
N ASP A 197 3.23 -5.87 -14.58
CA ASP A 197 4.46 -6.47 -15.09
C ASP A 197 4.57 -7.95 -14.69
N ASP A 198 4.53 -8.82 -15.69
CA ASP A 198 4.62 -10.26 -15.53
C ASP A 198 5.96 -10.71 -14.91
N THR A 199 7.02 -9.91 -15.09
CA THR A 199 8.34 -10.16 -14.48
C THR A 199 8.26 -10.11 -12.96
N ILE A 200 7.51 -9.13 -12.42
CA ILE A 200 7.28 -8.98 -10.98
C ILE A 200 6.44 -10.16 -10.48
N ARG A 201 5.37 -10.52 -11.20
CA ARG A 201 4.53 -11.67 -10.86
C ARG A 201 5.36 -12.96 -10.74
N LYS A 202 6.18 -13.26 -11.75
CA LYS A 202 7.08 -14.43 -11.76
C LYS A 202 8.09 -14.41 -10.62
N ALA A 203 8.66 -13.23 -10.30
CA ALA A 203 9.59 -13.11 -9.20
C ALA A 203 8.92 -13.39 -7.85
N LEU A 204 7.69 -12.90 -7.64
CA LEU A 204 6.95 -13.09 -6.41
C LEU A 204 6.45 -14.51 -6.19
N CYS A 205 6.37 -15.36 -7.23
CA CYS A 205 6.12 -16.80 -7.05
C CYS A 205 7.17 -17.46 -6.13
N SER A 206 8.43 -17.02 -6.18
CA SER A 206 9.49 -17.53 -5.29
C SER A 206 9.34 -17.08 -3.82
N TYR A 207 8.40 -16.16 -3.55
CA TYR A 207 8.12 -15.60 -2.23
C TYR A 207 6.72 -15.97 -1.71
N GLU A 208 6.07 -16.98 -2.30
CA GLU A 208 4.70 -17.35 -1.94
C GLU A 208 4.51 -17.64 -0.44
N GLU A 209 5.43 -18.38 0.18
CA GLU A 209 5.37 -18.69 1.61
C GLU A 209 5.51 -17.45 2.50
N LEU A 210 6.35 -16.50 2.09
CA LEU A 210 6.47 -15.21 2.78
C LEU A 210 5.18 -14.39 2.64
N LEU A 211 4.58 -14.36 1.45
CA LEU A 211 3.31 -13.68 1.20
C LEU A 211 2.16 -14.29 2.03
N LYS A 212 2.13 -15.62 2.19
CA LYS A 212 1.20 -16.32 3.10
C LYS A 212 1.42 -15.88 4.56
N ALA A 213 2.67 -15.84 5.02
CA ALA A 213 3.00 -15.42 6.38
C ALA A 213 2.66 -13.95 6.66
N LEU A 214 2.70 -13.09 5.64
CA LEU A 214 2.31 -11.67 5.71
C LEU A 214 0.80 -11.43 5.49
N ASP A 215 -0.01 -12.49 5.30
CA ASP A 215 -1.44 -12.42 4.97
C ASP A 215 -1.77 -11.61 3.69
N MET A 216 -0.88 -11.63 2.70
CA MET A 216 -1.01 -10.86 1.45
C MET A 216 -1.94 -11.54 0.43
N LYS A 217 -3.22 -11.60 0.78
CA LYS A 217 -4.28 -12.31 0.05
C LYS A 217 -4.54 -11.78 -1.37
N PHE A 218 -4.41 -10.48 -1.64
CA PHE A 218 -4.61 -9.94 -2.98
C PHE A 218 -3.49 -10.39 -3.92
N THR A 219 -2.24 -10.30 -3.45
CA THR A 219 -1.05 -10.67 -4.20
C THR A 219 -1.01 -12.16 -4.46
N LEU A 220 -1.29 -13.00 -3.46
CA LEU A 220 -1.34 -14.46 -3.63
C LEU A 220 -2.31 -14.90 -4.73
N ARG A 221 -3.46 -14.25 -4.87
CA ARG A 221 -4.43 -14.52 -5.95
C ARG A 221 -3.96 -14.10 -7.34
N LYS A 222 -2.91 -13.27 -7.44
CA LYS A 222 -2.27 -12.96 -8.72
C LYS A 222 -1.19 -13.97 -9.09
N LEU A 223 -0.75 -14.79 -8.14
CA LEU A 223 0.26 -15.83 -8.38
C LEU A 223 -0.37 -17.16 -8.82
N SER A 224 -1.63 -17.41 -8.42
CA SER A 224 -2.46 -18.54 -8.89
C SER A 224 -2.99 -18.31 -10.29
#